data_AF-A0A508TC94-F1
#
_entry.id   AF-A0A508TC94-F1
#
_cell.length_a   1.000
_cell.length_b   1.000
_cell.length_c   1.000
_cell.angle_alpha   90.00
_cell.angle_beta   90.00
_cell.angle_gamma   90.00
#
_symmetry.space_group_name_H-M   'P 1'
#
loop_
_entity.id
_entity.type
_entity.pdbx_description
1 polymer ?
#
loop_
_entity_poly.entity_id
_entity_poly.type
_entity_poly.pdbx_seq_one_letter_code
_entity_poly.pdbx_strand_id
1 'polypeptide(L)' 'MSEELELRPDQWDALKALRAPAANPSRLNRFAVDSLVTLGFVAVRGEAYALTPAGRKMLIRGSSQLLLDIAA' A
#
# COMPACT_ATOMS: atom_id res chain seq x y z
N MET A 1 -17.24 -6.86 -13.93
CA MET A 1 -15.80 -6.85 -14.27
C MET A 1 -15.12 -6.09 -13.15
N SER A 2 -14.46 -6.80 -12.23
CA SER A 2 -13.67 -6.12 -11.21
C SER A 2 -12.35 -5.76 -11.88
N GLU A 3 -12.17 -4.49 -12.22
CA GLU A 3 -10.87 -4.00 -12.68
C GLU A 3 -9.86 -4.26 -11.55
N GLU A 4 -8.91 -5.11 -11.84
CA GLU A 4 -7.87 -5.49 -10.90
C GLU A 4 -6.91 -4.31 -10.78
N LEU A 5 -7.10 -3.48 -9.76
CA LEU A 5 -6.29 -2.28 -9.59
C LEU A 5 -4.83 -2.67 -9.30
N GLU A 6 -3.95 -2.44 -10.26
CA GLU A 6 -2.51 -2.60 -10.10
C GLU A 6 -1.89 -1.32 -9.52
N LEU A 7 -1.10 -1.48 -8.46
CA LEU A 7 -0.31 -0.40 -7.89
C LEU A 7 1.00 -0.25 -8.64
N ARG A 8 1.41 0.99 -8.86
CA ARG A 8 2.75 1.31 -9.35
C ARG A 8 3.83 0.92 -8.32
N PRO A 9 5.10 0.76 -8.72
CA PRO A 9 6.18 0.39 -7.80
C PRO A 9 6.33 1.33 -6.59
N ASP A 10 6.23 2.63 -6.80
CA ASP A 10 6.32 3.66 -5.74
C ASP A 10 5.17 3.56 -4.72
N GLN A 11 3.97 3.24 -5.21
CA GLN A 11 2.80 2.99 -4.37
C GLN A 11 2.95 1.68 -3.59
N TRP A 12 3.47 0.64 -4.21
CA TRP A 12 3.79 -0.63 -3.53
C TRP A 12 4.79 -0.43 -2.40
N ASP A 13 5.87 0.33 -2.64
CA ASP A 13 6.89 0.61 -1.63
C ASP A 13 6.33 1.44 -0.47
N ALA A 14 5.54 2.48 -0.76
CA ALA A 14 4.87 3.27 0.27
C ALA A 14 3.88 2.42 1.09
N LEU A 15 3.08 1.56 0.44
CA LEU A 15 2.13 0.68 1.11
C LEU A 15 2.82 -0.33 2.02
N LYS A 16 3.95 -0.91 1.57
CA LYS A 16 4.78 -1.82 2.38
C LYS A 16 5.40 -1.10 3.59
N ALA A 17 5.91 0.10 3.39
CA ALA A 17 6.53 0.88 4.47
C ALA A 17 5.53 1.23 5.59
N LEU A 18 4.28 1.52 5.24
CA LEU A 18 3.18 1.79 6.17
C LEU A 18 2.71 0.57 6.98
N ARG A 19 3.24 -0.63 6.70
CA ARG A 19 2.95 -1.83 7.48
C ARG A 19 3.62 -1.80 8.87
N ALA A 20 4.68 -0.99 9.03
CA ALA A 20 5.38 -0.85 10.31
C ALA A 20 4.69 0.19 11.21
N PRO A 21 4.46 -0.08 12.51
CA PRO A 21 3.83 0.86 13.44
C PRO A 21 4.59 2.19 13.60
N ALA A 22 5.88 2.21 13.25
CA ALA A 22 6.77 3.36 13.36
C ALA A 22 7.27 3.83 11.98
N ALA A 23 6.48 3.65 10.92
CA ALA A 23 6.82 4.16 9.60
C ALA A 23 7.09 5.67 9.69
N ASN A 24 8.34 6.09 9.48
CA ASN A 24 8.71 7.50 9.55
C ASN A 24 8.12 8.21 8.32
N PRO A 25 7.13 9.11 8.48
CA PRO A 25 6.45 9.72 7.35
C PRO A 25 7.39 10.58 6.49
N SER A 26 8.50 11.07 7.05
CA SER A 26 9.50 11.85 6.30
C SER A 26 10.29 11.03 5.27
N ARG A 27 10.26 9.70 5.36
CA ARG A 27 10.89 8.78 4.40
C ARG A 27 9.92 8.26 3.34
N LEU A 28 8.63 8.58 3.45
CA LEU A 28 7.63 8.14 2.50
C LEU A 28 7.55 9.12 1.32
N ASN A 29 7.46 8.58 0.11
CA ASN A 29 7.12 9.39 -1.06
C ASN A 29 5.69 9.94 -0.89
N ARG A 30 5.57 11.24 -0.64
CA ARG A 30 4.29 11.91 -0.36
C ARG A 30 3.28 11.73 -1.49
N PHE A 31 3.71 11.75 -2.76
CA PHE A 31 2.82 11.56 -3.90
C PHE A 31 2.25 10.15 -3.96
N ALA A 32 3.07 9.15 -3.64
CA ALA A 32 2.63 7.76 -3.56
C ALA A 32 1.63 7.57 -2.41
N VAL A 33 1.89 8.14 -1.23
CA VAL A 33 0.98 8.07 -0.09
C VAL A 33 -0.34 8.79 -0.37
N ASP A 34 -0.31 9.98 -0.95
CA ASP A 34 -1.52 10.75 -1.31
C ASP A 34 -2.37 10.01 -2.35
N SER A 35 -1.72 9.37 -3.33
CA SER A 35 -2.39 8.47 -4.26
C SER A 35 -3.06 7.30 -3.54
N LEU A 36 -2.38 6.67 -2.58
CA LEU A 36 -2.94 5.55 -1.79
C LEU A 36 -4.09 5.98 -0.88
N VAL A 37 -4.08 7.23 -0.40
CA VAL A 37 -5.22 7.83 0.33
C VAL A 37 -6.41 8.01 -0.62
N THR A 38 -6.18 8.55 -1.81
CA THR A 38 -7.20 8.71 -2.84
C THR A 38 -7.81 7.37 -3.27
N LEU A 39 -7.00 6.32 -3.34
CA LEU A 39 -7.44 4.95 -3.64
C LEU A 39 -8.10 4.23 -2.44
N GLY A 40 -8.11 4.84 -1.26
CA GLY A 40 -8.73 4.27 -0.05
C GLY A 40 -7.92 3.14 0.62
N PHE A 41 -6.65 2.95 0.25
CA PHE A 41 -5.76 1.96 0.87
C PHE A 41 -5.08 2.47 2.14
N VAL A 42 -4.96 3.78 2.26
CA VAL A 42 -4.40 4.47 3.42
C VAL A 42 -5.41 5.51 3.92
N ALA A 43 -5.51 5.66 5.23
CA ALA A 43 -6.30 6.70 5.88
C ALA A 43 -5.38 7.65 6.65
N VAL A 44 -5.73 8.92 6.68
CA VAL A 44 -5.11 9.91 7.57
C VAL A 44 -5.83 9.83 8.92
N ARG A 45 -5.07 9.62 10.01
CA ARG A 45 -5.56 9.57 11.39
C ARG A 45 -4.76 10.55 12.25
N GLY A 46 -5.30 11.76 12.41
CA GLY A 46 -4.54 12.87 12.98
C GLY A 46 -3.30 13.16 12.12
N GLU A 47 -2.12 13.14 12.74
CA GLU A 47 -0.84 13.40 12.07
C GLU A 47 -0.20 12.14 11.44
N ALA A 48 -0.87 10.99 11.49
CA ALA A 48 -0.30 9.72 11.04
C ALA A 48 -1.10 9.08 9.90
N TYR A 49 -0.39 8.32 9.06
CA TYR A 49 -1.00 7.45 8.05
C TYR A 49 -1.26 6.06 8.63
N ALA A 50 -2.41 5.48 8.33
CA ALA A 50 -2.79 4.15 8.77
C ALA A 50 -3.35 3.30 7.61
N LEU A 51 -2.95 2.03 7.53
CA LEU A 51 -3.52 1.10 6.55
C LEU A 51 -5.01 0.86 6.81
N THR A 52 -5.82 0.97 5.77
CA THR A 52 -7.23 0.54 5.80
C THR A 52 -7.32 -0.98 5.68
N PRO A 53 -8.49 -1.59 5.97
CA PRO A 53 -8.70 -3.01 5.67
C PRO A 53 -8.45 -3.37 4.20
N ALA A 54 -8.78 -2.47 3.27
CA ALA A 54 -8.53 -2.66 1.84
C ALA A 54 -7.02 -2.65 1.52
N GLY A 55 -6.26 -1.69 2.06
CA GLY A 55 -4.81 -1.64 1.89
C GLY A 55 -4.10 -2.88 2.44
N ARG A 56 -4.57 -3.41 3.58
CA ARG A 56 -4.06 -4.69 4.13
C ARG A 56 -4.34 -5.88 3.21
N LYS A 57 -5.54 -5.97 2.63
CA LYS A 57 -5.87 -7.02 1.66
C LYS A 57 -5.00 -6.93 0.40
N MET A 58 -4.72 -5.71 -0.07
CA MET A 58 -3.85 -5.48 -1.22
C MET A 58 -2.45 -6.03 -0.95
N LEU A 59 -1.86 -5.75 0.21
CA LEU A 59 -0.55 -6.32 0.60
C LEU A 59 -0.51 -7.85 0.57
N ILE A 60 -1.55 -8.51 1.08
CA ILE A 60 -1.64 -9.98 1.08
C ILE A 60 -1.69 -10.48 -0.36
N ARG A 61 -2.57 -9.89 -1.18
CA ARG A 61 -2.75 -10.25 -2.58
C ARG A 61 -1.45 -10.12 -3.38
N GLY A 62 -0.77 -8.98 -3.30
CA GLY A 62 0.49 -8.77 -4.02
C GLY A 62 1.59 -9.74 -3.57
N SER A 63 1.62 -10.10 -2.28
CA SER A 63 2.53 -11.12 -1.78
C SER A 63 2.22 -12.51 -2.36
N SER A 64 0.93 -12.86 -2.50
CA SER A 64 0.51 -14.11 -3.14
C SER A 64 0.83 -14.14 -4.64
N GLN A 65 0.64 -13.03 -5.36
CA GLN A 65 1.01 -12.93 -6.77
C GLN A 65 2.52 -13.10 -6.96
N LEU A 66 3.35 -12.42 -6.15
CA LEU A 66 4.79 -12.61 -6.18
C LEU A 66 5.22 -14.06 -5.92
N LEU A 67 4.56 -14.76 -4.99
CA LEU A 67 4.83 -16.18 -4.75
C LEU A 67 4.47 -17.06 -5.94
N LEU A 68 3.37 -16.76 -6.64
CA LEU A 68 2.98 -17.47 -7.86
C LEU A 68 3.95 -17.20 -9.01
N ASP A 69 4.39 -15.95 -9.18
CA ASP A 69 5.32 -15.55 -10.24
C ASP A 69 6.70 -16.20 -10.10
N ILE A 70 7.16 -16.45 -8.87
CA ILE A 70 8.43 -17.13 -8.60
C ILE A 70 8.32 -18.66 -8.77
N ALA A 71 7.12 -19.22 -8.64
CA ALA A 71 6.87 -20.66 -8.72
C ALA A 71 6.56 -21.17 -10.14
N ALA A 72 6.45 -20.27 -11.12
CA ALA A 72 6.10 -20.56 -12.51
C ALA A 72 7.31 -20.86 -13.40
#